data_AF-A0A6A4UN39-F1
#
_entry.id   AF-A0A6A4UN39-F1
#
_cell.length_a   1.000
_cell.length_b   1.000
_cell.length_c   1.000
_cell.angle_alpha   90.00
_cell.angle_beta   90.00
_cell.angle_gamma   90.00
#
_symmetry.space_group_name_H-M   'P 1'
#
loop_
_entity.id
_entity.type
_entity.pdbx_description
1 polymer ?
#
loop_
_entity_poly.entity_id
_entity_poly.type
_entity_poly.pdbx_seq_one_letter_code
_entity_poly.pdbx_strand_id
1 'polypeptide(L)'
;MEIITEIWFGANLGQQQLLLIVLGILVVGMAVFVGISLFRASAIESKRAIITNELVNLAAMAQQYYLKPSSLGGGNRKFTGWVIPPELLNTAAGHYTVNIFQDSAIISGIGNEVVTNNDSLKMQINVRHGSYKTIIIN
;
A
#
# COMPACT_ATOMS: atom_id res chain seq x y z
N MET A 1 -56.46 39.87 -5.42
CA MET A 1 -56.05 38.75 -6.28
C MET A 1 -54.54 38.51 -6.20
N GLU A 2 -53.72 39.57 -6.14
CA GLU A 2 -52.24 39.48 -6.03
C GLU A 2 -51.70 38.78 -4.76
N ILE A 3 -52.34 38.93 -3.60
CA ILE A 3 -51.86 38.31 -2.34
C ILE A 3 -51.95 36.77 -2.41
N ILE A 4 -52.98 36.22 -3.05
CA ILE A 4 -53.17 34.76 -3.15
C ILE A 4 -52.18 34.17 -4.17
N THR A 5 -51.84 34.90 -5.24
CA THR A 5 -50.86 34.48 -6.23
C THR A 5 -49.43 34.51 -5.69
N GLU A 6 -49.07 35.50 -4.87
CA GLU A 6 -47.77 35.59 -4.17
C GLU A 6 -47.56 34.44 -3.18
N ILE A 7 -48.60 34.08 -2.40
CA ILE A 7 -48.54 32.98 -1.41
C ILE A 7 -48.39 31.61 -2.11
N TRP A 8 -49.12 31.39 -3.21
CA TRP A 8 -49.01 30.15 -3.99
C TRP A 8 -47.66 30.01 -4.70
N PHE A 9 -47.11 31.12 -5.23
CA PHE A 9 -45.77 31.12 -5.83
C PHE A 9 -44.70 30.90 -4.76
N GLY A 10 -44.80 31.56 -3.60
CA GLY A 10 -43.88 31.39 -2.48
C GLY A 10 -43.89 29.98 -1.90
N ALA A 11 -45.05 29.31 -1.82
CA ALA A 11 -45.15 27.92 -1.38
C ALA A 11 -44.51 26.93 -2.39
N ASN A 12 -44.75 27.11 -3.69
CA ASN A 12 -44.13 26.30 -4.74
C ASN A 12 -42.61 26.52 -4.82
N LEU A 13 -42.15 27.77 -4.65
CA LEU A 13 -40.74 28.10 -4.61
C LEU A 13 -40.06 27.58 -3.34
N GLY A 14 -40.73 27.64 -2.18
CA GLY A 14 -40.21 27.06 -0.93
C GLY A 14 -40.08 25.54 -0.98
N GLN A 15 -41.04 24.84 -1.60
CA GLN A 15 -40.96 23.38 -1.80
C GLN A 15 -39.85 23.00 -2.79
N GLN A 16 -39.68 23.74 -3.89
CA GLN A 16 -38.58 23.51 -4.83
C GLN A 16 -37.21 23.83 -4.22
N GLN A 17 -37.10 24.92 -3.47
CA GLN A 17 -35.86 25.27 -2.77
C GLN A 17 -35.50 24.20 -1.74
N LEU A 18 -36.47 23.70 -0.98
CA LEU A 18 -36.22 22.63 -0.01
C LEU A 18 -35.75 21.34 -0.71
N LEU A 19 -36.33 21.00 -1.86
CA LEU A 19 -35.90 19.84 -2.66
C LEU A 19 -34.47 20.01 -3.18
N LEU A 20 -34.11 21.20 -3.67
CA LEU A 20 -32.74 21.47 -4.15
C LEU A 20 -31.70 21.40 -3.03
N ILE A 21 -32.03 21.83 -1.81
CA ILE A 21 -31.15 21.69 -0.65
C ILE A 21 -30.92 20.21 -0.31
N VAL A 22 -31.99 19.41 -0.25
CA VAL A 22 -31.90 17.98 0.02
C VAL A 22 -31.06 17.27 -1.05
N LEU A 23 -31.27 17.60 -2.32
CA LEU A 23 -30.49 17.08 -3.42
C LEU A 23 -29.01 17.45 -3.31
N GLY A 24 -28.70 18.70 -2.94
CA GLY A 24 -27.33 19.15 -2.72
C GLY A 24 -26.62 18.36 -1.61
N ILE A 25 -27.29 18.14 -0.49
CA ILE A 25 -26.71 17.39 0.65
C ILE A 25 -26.50 15.91 0.28
N LEU A 26 -27.40 15.30 -0.50
CA LEU A 26 -27.23 13.92 -0.98
C LEU A 26 -25.95 13.77 -1.81
N VAL A 27 -25.70 14.70 -2.73
CA VAL A 27 -24.51 14.68 -3.59
C VAL A 27 -23.24 14.91 -2.76
N VAL A 28 -23.25 15.90 -1.85
CA VAL A 28 -22.09 16.18 -0.98
C VAL A 28 -21.79 14.99 -0.06
N GLY A 29 -22.81 14.35 0.51
CA GLY A 29 -22.65 13.17 1.35
C GLY A 29 -21.97 12.01 0.62
N MET A 30 -22.38 11.74 -0.62
CA MET A 30 -21.74 10.71 -1.45
C MET A 30 -20.30 11.09 -1.84
N ALA A 31 -20.05 12.35 -2.17
CA ALA A 31 -18.72 12.84 -2.51
C ALA A 31 -17.71 12.67 -1.36
N VAL A 32 -18.13 12.98 -0.12
CA VAL A 32 -17.29 12.78 1.08
C VAL A 32 -16.98 11.30 1.29
N PHE A 33 -17.98 10.43 1.15
CA PHE A 33 -17.78 8.99 1.30
C PHE A 33 -16.76 8.44 0.28
N VAL A 34 -16.92 8.79 -1.00
CA VAL A 34 -15.99 8.38 -2.06
C VAL A 34 -14.59 8.97 -1.83
N GLY A 35 -14.50 10.25 -1.42
CA GLY A 35 -13.24 10.91 -1.12
C GLY A 35 -12.44 10.21 -0.02
N ILE A 36 -13.11 9.82 1.07
CA ILE A 36 -12.48 9.05 2.16
C ILE A 36 -12.02 7.68 1.66
N SER A 37 -12.84 6.99 0.86
CA SER A 37 -12.49 5.68 0.30
C SER A 37 -11.25 5.78 -0.59
N LEU A 38 -11.18 6.78 -1.45
CA LEU A 38 -10.04 7.01 -2.34
C LEU A 38 -8.78 7.37 -1.56
N PHE A 39 -8.90 8.22 -0.53
CA PHE A 39 -7.78 8.59 0.32
C PHE A 39 -7.18 7.36 1.04
N ARG A 40 -8.04 6.48 1.58
CA ARG A 40 -7.60 5.21 2.18
C ARG A 40 -6.92 4.32 1.14
N ALA A 41 -7.52 4.12 -0.03
CA ALA A 41 -6.92 3.31 -1.09
C ALA A 41 -5.55 3.84 -1.53
N SER A 42 -5.40 5.16 -1.65
CA SER A 42 -4.13 5.82 -1.99
C SER A 42 -3.05 5.61 -0.92
N ALA A 43 -3.40 5.74 0.37
CA ALA A 43 -2.48 5.49 1.46
C ALA A 43 -1.98 4.02 1.48
N ILE A 44 -2.88 3.08 1.20
CA ILE A 44 -2.56 1.65 1.09
C ILE A 44 -1.59 1.39 -0.06
N GLU A 45 -1.87 1.93 -1.24
CA GLU A 45 -1.04 1.74 -2.42
C GLU A 45 0.34 2.39 -2.26
N SER A 46 0.41 3.58 -1.67
CA SER A 46 1.68 4.24 -1.35
C SER A 46 2.56 3.38 -0.45
N LYS A 47 1.98 2.78 0.60
CA LYS A 47 2.70 1.87 1.50
C LYS A 47 3.16 0.60 0.79
N ARG A 48 2.30 0.00 -0.04
CA ARG A 48 2.67 -1.15 -0.89
C ARG A 48 3.88 -0.81 -1.76
N ALA A 49 3.90 0.37 -2.37
CA ALA A 49 5.02 0.82 -3.18
C ALA A 49 6.32 0.98 -2.36
N ILE A 50 6.24 1.55 -1.15
CA ILE A 50 7.39 1.66 -0.23
C ILE A 50 7.93 0.28 0.13
N ILE A 51 7.08 -0.65 0.59
CA ILE A 51 7.50 -2.01 0.96
C ILE A 51 8.13 -2.73 -0.24
N THR A 52 7.55 -2.56 -1.43
CA THR A 52 8.10 -3.13 -2.68
C THR A 52 9.49 -2.58 -2.98
N ASN A 53 9.69 -1.26 -2.86
CA ASN A 53 11.00 -0.64 -3.07
C ASN A 53 12.04 -1.14 -2.06
N GLU A 54 11.67 -1.30 -0.79
CA GLU A 54 12.56 -1.86 0.23
C GLU A 54 12.91 -3.32 -0.08
N LEU A 55 11.95 -4.14 -0.52
CA LEU A 55 12.20 -5.51 -0.96
C LEU A 55 13.13 -5.58 -2.19
N VAL A 56 12.96 -4.68 -3.17
CA VAL A 56 13.85 -4.62 -4.34
C VAL A 56 15.27 -4.21 -3.93
N ASN A 57 15.41 -3.26 -3.01
CA ASN A 57 16.71 -2.87 -2.47
C ASN A 57 17.39 -4.05 -1.74
N LEU A 58 16.65 -4.75 -0.88
CA LEU A 58 17.14 -5.95 -0.19
C LEU A 58 17.54 -7.05 -1.19
N ALA A 59 16.75 -7.25 -2.24
CA ALA A 59 17.07 -8.21 -3.31
C ALA A 59 18.35 -7.84 -4.05
N ALA A 60 18.56 -6.57 -4.37
CA ALA A 60 19.79 -6.09 -5.01
C ALA A 60 21.02 -6.33 -4.12
N MET A 61 20.91 -6.07 -2.80
CA MET A 61 21.98 -6.36 -1.85
C MET A 61 22.27 -7.86 -1.73
N ALA A 62 21.23 -8.71 -1.70
CA ALA A 62 21.40 -10.15 -1.70
C ALA A 62 22.11 -10.65 -2.98
N GLN A 63 21.74 -10.11 -4.15
CA GLN A 63 22.41 -10.41 -5.42
C GLN A 63 23.87 -9.95 -5.44
N GLN A 64 24.15 -8.75 -4.91
CA GLN A 64 25.52 -8.25 -4.81
C GLN A 64 26.37 -9.15 -3.90
N TYR A 65 25.81 -9.63 -2.78
CA TYR A 65 26.48 -10.61 -1.92
C TYR A 65 26.77 -11.91 -2.69
N TYR A 66 25.78 -12.46 -3.39
CA TYR A 66 25.94 -13.68 -4.19
C TYR A 66 27.07 -13.59 -5.22
N LEU A 67 27.19 -12.45 -5.92
CA LEU A 67 28.23 -12.23 -6.94
C LEU A 67 29.62 -11.98 -6.36
N LYS A 68 29.70 -11.46 -5.13
CA LYS A 68 30.98 -11.14 -4.49
C LYS A 68 31.72 -12.43 -4.08
N PRO A 69 33.03 -12.55 -4.36
CA PRO A 69 33.84 -13.68 -3.90
C PRO A 69 33.88 -13.78 -2.37
N SER A 70 34.03 -14.99 -1.83
CA SER A 70 34.11 -15.23 -0.38
C SER A 70 35.33 -14.56 0.26
N SER A 71 36.44 -14.42 -0.47
CA SER A 71 37.63 -13.70 -0.03
C SER A 71 37.41 -12.21 0.26
N LEU A 72 36.33 -11.63 -0.26
CA LEU A 72 35.93 -10.24 -0.04
C LEU A 72 34.68 -10.13 0.85
N GLY A 73 34.31 -11.19 1.57
CA GLY A 73 33.13 -11.24 2.42
C GLY A 73 31.81 -11.43 1.67
N GLY A 74 31.85 -11.98 0.45
CA GLY A 74 30.68 -12.33 -0.34
C GLY A 74 30.29 -13.80 -0.25
N GLY A 75 29.27 -14.18 -1.02
CA GLY A 75 28.67 -15.51 -1.02
C GLY A 75 29.29 -16.52 -1.97
N ASN A 76 30.21 -16.10 -2.86
CA ASN A 76 30.83 -16.95 -3.88
C ASN A 76 29.81 -17.84 -4.63
N ARG A 77 28.80 -17.20 -5.22
CA ARG A 77 27.68 -17.86 -5.92
C ARG A 77 26.78 -18.68 -5.00
N LYS A 78 26.68 -18.30 -3.73
CA LYS A 78 25.69 -18.83 -2.77
C LYS A 78 25.06 -17.67 -2.00
N PHE A 79 23.81 -17.82 -1.60
CA PHE A 79 23.16 -16.85 -0.71
C PHE A 79 23.37 -17.17 0.78
N THR A 80 23.91 -18.35 1.09
CA THR A 80 24.24 -18.77 2.47
C THR A 80 25.17 -17.78 3.14
N GLY A 81 24.76 -17.22 4.28
CA GLY A 81 25.54 -16.24 5.04
C GLY A 81 25.18 -14.78 4.75
N TRP A 82 24.33 -14.51 3.76
CA TRP A 82 23.71 -13.19 3.64
C TRP A 82 22.79 -12.93 4.83
N VAL A 83 22.70 -11.69 5.27
CA VAL A 83 21.74 -11.27 6.31
C VAL A 83 21.15 -9.92 5.93
N ILE A 84 19.90 -9.69 6.32
CA ILE A 84 19.29 -8.37 6.18
C ILE A 84 20.05 -7.41 7.12
N PRO A 85 20.48 -6.23 6.64
CA PRO A 85 21.09 -5.21 7.50
C PRO A 85 20.16 -4.87 8.68
N PRO A 86 20.67 -4.73 9.92
CA PRO A 86 19.83 -4.52 11.10
C PRO A 86 18.88 -3.34 10.99
N GLU A 87 19.31 -2.27 10.31
CA GLU A 87 18.52 -1.05 10.09
C GLU A 87 17.31 -1.27 9.16
N LEU A 88 17.32 -2.33 8.35
CA LEU A 88 16.26 -2.67 7.41
C LEU A 88 15.41 -3.86 7.89
N LEU A 89 15.69 -4.42 9.08
CA LEU A 89 14.83 -5.44 9.69
C LEU A 89 13.49 -4.85 10.13
N ASN A 90 13.51 -3.62 10.64
CA ASN A 90 12.33 -2.90 11.12
C ASN A 90 12.37 -1.48 10.57
N THR A 91 11.55 -1.21 9.57
CA THR A 91 11.38 0.13 9.02
C THR A 91 10.04 0.71 9.46
N ALA A 92 9.82 2.00 9.18
CA ALA A 92 8.51 2.60 9.36
C ALA A 92 7.42 1.94 8.49
N ALA A 93 7.82 1.29 7.39
CA ALA A 93 6.93 0.63 6.45
C ALA A 93 6.57 -0.79 6.88
N GLY A 94 7.51 -1.55 7.45
CA GLY A 94 7.26 -2.93 7.82
C GLY A 94 8.43 -3.65 8.50
N HIS A 95 8.20 -4.93 8.75
CA HIS A 95 9.19 -5.87 9.27
C HIS A 95 9.62 -6.84 8.18
N TYR A 96 10.92 -7.10 8.08
CA TYR A 96 11.50 -7.92 7.02
C TYR A 96 12.19 -9.16 7.57
N THR A 97 11.90 -10.30 6.97
CA THR A 97 12.52 -11.59 7.27
C THR A 97 13.10 -12.20 6.01
N VAL A 98 14.12 -13.05 6.17
CA VAL A 98 14.72 -13.79 5.05
C VAL A 98 14.79 -15.27 5.38
N ASN A 99 14.37 -16.09 4.42
CA ASN A 99 14.64 -17.52 4.38
C ASN A 99 15.69 -17.79 3.29
N ILE A 100 16.86 -18.26 3.72
CA ILE A 100 18.02 -18.44 2.85
C ILE A 100 18.17 -19.89 2.43
N PHE A 101 18.42 -20.09 1.14
CA PHE A 101 18.82 -21.35 0.55
C PHE A 101 20.17 -21.18 -0.13
N GLN A 102 20.76 -22.27 -0.62
CA GLN A 102 22.04 -22.19 -1.33
C GLN A 102 21.94 -21.31 -2.59
N ASP A 103 20.88 -21.50 -3.37
CA ASP A 103 20.73 -20.93 -4.71
C ASP A 103 19.65 -19.84 -4.79
N SER A 104 18.96 -19.56 -3.67
CA SER A 104 17.93 -18.52 -3.59
C SER A 104 17.82 -17.89 -2.21
N ALA A 105 17.43 -16.62 -2.15
CA ALA A 105 17.01 -15.96 -0.92
C ALA A 105 15.55 -15.52 -1.06
N ILE A 106 14.70 -15.94 -0.12
CA ILE A 106 13.31 -15.54 -0.06
C ILE A 106 13.20 -14.46 1.00
N ILE A 107 12.93 -13.23 0.59
CA ILE A 107 12.78 -12.09 1.50
C ILE A 107 11.28 -11.80 1.60
N SER A 108 10.77 -11.72 2.83
CA SER A 108 9.36 -11.42 3.11
C SER A 108 9.27 -10.13 3.91
N GLY A 109 8.44 -9.21 3.45
CA GLY A 109 8.12 -7.96 4.14
C GLY A 109 6.67 -7.98 4.62
N ILE A 110 6.45 -7.68 5.89
CA ILE A 110 5.13 -7.56 6.50
C ILE A 110 4.90 -6.09 6.84
N GLY A 111 3.88 -5.48 6.24
CA GLY A 111 3.49 -4.11 6.56
C GLY A 111 3.04 -3.99 8.02
N ASN A 112 3.51 -2.94 8.69
CA ASN A 112 3.19 -2.64 10.10
C ASN A 112 1.68 -2.39 10.30
N GLU A 113 1.03 -1.71 9.36
CA GLU A 113 -0.38 -1.34 9.51
C GLU A 113 -1.31 -2.46 9.01
N VAL A 114 -2.34 -2.73 9.81
CA VAL A 114 -3.45 -3.62 9.44
C VAL A 114 -4.29 -2.92 8.39
N VAL A 115 -4.41 -3.54 7.22
CA VAL A 115 -4.94 -2.85 6.04
C VAL A 115 -6.43 -3.09 5.88
N THR A 116 -6.95 -4.20 6.43
CA THR A 116 -8.38 -4.47 6.69
C THR A 116 -8.48 -5.68 7.62
N ASN A 117 -9.34 -5.62 8.66
CA ASN A 117 -9.75 -6.77 9.48
C ASN A 117 -8.65 -7.76 9.88
N ASN A 118 -7.56 -7.27 10.47
CA ASN A 118 -6.47 -8.07 11.04
C ASN A 118 -5.50 -8.72 10.02
N ASP A 119 -5.61 -8.43 8.72
CA ASP A 119 -4.62 -8.82 7.72
C ASP A 119 -3.64 -7.68 7.42
N SER A 120 -2.37 -7.95 7.73
CA SER A 120 -1.22 -7.14 7.30
C SER A 120 -0.89 -7.48 5.85
N LEU A 121 -0.53 -6.47 5.05
CA LEU A 121 0.01 -6.69 3.70
C LEU A 121 1.30 -7.52 3.81
N LYS A 122 1.31 -8.73 3.26
CA LYS A 122 2.49 -9.59 3.18
C LYS A 122 3.01 -9.58 1.75
N MET A 123 4.22 -9.09 1.56
CA MET A 123 4.89 -9.03 0.27
C MET A 123 6.08 -9.96 0.31
N GLN A 124 6.22 -10.85 -0.67
CA GLN A 124 7.35 -11.77 -0.74
C GLN A 124 8.10 -11.57 -2.06
N ILE A 125 9.42 -11.49 -1.98
CA ILE A 125 10.29 -11.46 -3.15
C ILE A 125 11.21 -12.69 -3.10
N ASN A 126 11.15 -13.50 -4.16
CA ASN A 126 12.08 -14.60 -4.33
C ASN A 126 13.23 -14.13 -5.22
N VAL A 127 14.44 -14.15 -4.66
CA VAL A 127 15.68 -13.72 -5.31
C VAL A 127 16.44 -14.94 -5.80
N ARG A 128 16.68 -15.00 -7.11
CA ARG A 128 17.52 -16.01 -7.78
C ARG A 128 18.70 -15.34 -8.49
N HIS A 129 19.66 -16.16 -8.94
CA HIS A 129 20.82 -15.77 -9.75
C HIS A 129 20.41 -15.15 -11.10
N GLY A 130 20.00 -13.87 -11.10
CA GLY A 130 19.67 -13.10 -12.29
C GLY A 130 18.19 -12.71 -12.45
N SER A 131 17.31 -13.07 -11.52
CA SER A 131 15.90 -12.64 -11.55
C SER A 131 15.33 -12.53 -10.13
N TYR A 132 14.42 -11.58 -9.93
CA TYR A 132 13.58 -11.51 -8.75
C TYR A 132 12.11 -11.50 -9.16
N LYS A 133 11.28 -12.28 -8.47
CA LYS A 133 9.83 -12.32 -8.69
C LYS A 133 9.14 -11.85 -7.42
N THR A 134 8.44 -10.72 -7.51
CA THR A 134 7.58 -10.20 -6.44
C THR A 134 6.24 -10.93 -6.50
N ILE A 135 5.84 -11.54 -5.40
CA ILE A 135 4.54 -12.18 -5.22
C ILE A 135 3.87 -11.48 -4.04
N ILE A 136 2.69 -10.92 -4.28
CA ILE A 136 1.83 -10.38 -3.23
C ILE A 136 1.11 -11.56 -2.59
N ILE A 137 1.27 -11.74 -1.28
CA ILE A 137 0.54 -12.75 -0.53
C ILE A 137 -0.56 -12.00 0.23
N ASN A 138 -1.81 -12.24 -0.15
CA ASN A 138 -2.98 -11.73 0.56
C ASN A 138 -3.22 -12.61 1.78
#